data_AF-A0A1Y5SH92-F1
#
_entry.id   AF-A0A1Y5SH92-F1
#
_cell.length_a   1.000
_cell.length_b   1.000
_cell.length_c   1.000
_cell.angle_alpha   90.00
_cell.angle_beta   90.00
_cell.angle_gamma   90.00
#
_symmetry.space_group_name_H-M   'P 1'
#
loop_
_entity.id
_entity.type
_entity.pdbx_description
1 polymer ?
#
loop_
_entity_poly.entity_id
_entity_poly.type
_entity_poly.pdbx_seq_one_letter_code
_entity_poly.pdbx_strand_id
1 'polypeptide(L)'
;MKPVLLTTALFALAGGSAFAQNSFPSDYQNTCGLDSSGFDAWFYSGSAAQNGAVSPADGFTFPPIKNTDCDFYKWGAQMFLWLTSPAPGDDLVFDSPEFYDVVANAQGGFSFQQNSTEAANLMSLRSVKAEDIGGTGQAGGSDVLISQKGSLNYYGIHTNDIYAQYLTGQKTGKFTGTPIAENFPTTEADMALIAAYVGHDLANPQAMTMELKTSWVDASTVDAAEFVTMKAQVPAYTKTSDTTWTRNGSETLELALVGMHIVAPVNGHPELVWISFEHISNAPNAEFYYLNQQGTATSQAYDSTGNWTFLPSGAAQPAAVTTVASVDSSGNITADKGSTIVPVDVVQENPWGNSPAETTEVESNTDLVSLNATVLGMLAKLGDVRGNYYQLGGIWTAEGQIPTSGTDANIRGGLRLANSTMETFHQYPDTNNGFQSENCFTCHNVSSSSDGIKISHIFGGLSPLSK
;
A
#
# COMPACT_ATOMS: atom_id res chain seq x y z
N MET A 1 17.88 27.14 -65.43
CA MET A 1 16.91 26.51 -64.51
C MET A 1 17.55 25.26 -63.93
N LYS A 2 17.95 25.33 -62.66
CA LYS A 2 18.41 24.21 -61.83
C LYS A 2 17.68 24.37 -60.49
N PRO A 3 17.09 23.31 -59.91
CA PRO A 3 16.31 23.44 -58.69
C PRO A 3 17.27 23.62 -57.50
N VAL A 4 16.93 24.56 -56.62
CA VAL A 4 17.57 24.75 -55.33
C VAL A 4 16.93 23.76 -54.36
N LEU A 5 17.73 22.86 -53.82
CA LEU A 5 17.36 21.95 -52.75
C LEU A 5 17.20 22.78 -51.46
N LEU A 6 15.99 22.88 -50.93
CA LEU A 6 15.74 23.47 -49.62
C LEU A 6 15.84 22.34 -48.58
N THR A 7 16.93 22.30 -47.83
CA THR A 7 17.08 21.44 -46.65
C THR A 7 16.26 22.01 -45.51
N THR A 8 15.12 21.39 -45.22
CA THR A 8 14.33 21.67 -44.01
C THR A 8 15.06 21.06 -42.81
N ALA A 9 15.65 21.89 -41.96
CA ALA A 9 16.18 21.46 -40.67
C ALA A 9 15.00 21.12 -39.74
N LEU A 10 14.88 19.84 -39.40
CA LEU A 10 13.93 19.36 -38.39
C LEU A 10 14.49 19.76 -37.01
N PHE A 11 13.86 20.73 -36.35
CA PHE A 11 14.09 20.96 -34.93
C PHE A 11 13.47 19.79 -34.17
N ALA A 12 14.31 18.88 -33.65
CA ALA A 12 13.91 17.92 -32.65
C ALA A 12 13.65 18.69 -31.35
N LEU A 13 12.38 18.93 -31.04
CA LEU A 13 11.96 19.25 -29.69
C LEU A 13 12.14 17.97 -28.85
N ALA A 14 13.27 17.88 -28.17
CA ALA A 14 13.43 16.97 -27.04
C ALA A 14 12.53 17.48 -25.90
N GLY A 15 11.24 17.13 -25.98
CA GLY A 15 10.37 17.15 -24.82
C GLY A 15 10.77 15.97 -23.94
N GLY A 16 11.36 16.27 -22.78
CA GLY A 16 11.64 15.26 -21.76
C GLY A 16 10.32 14.60 -21.36
N SER A 17 10.20 13.32 -21.64
CA SER A 17 9.20 12.46 -21.04
C SER A 17 9.97 11.40 -20.28
N ALA A 18 10.20 11.65 -18.99
CA ALA A 18 10.63 10.61 -18.08
C ALA A 18 9.41 9.72 -17.80
N PHE A 19 9.10 8.79 -18.71
CA PHE A 19 8.11 7.74 -18.44
C PHE A 19 8.81 6.43 -18.09
N ALA A 20 8.42 5.92 -16.91
CA ALA A 20 8.60 4.58 -16.34
C ALA A 20 9.99 4.19 -15.79
N GLN A 21 10.10 4.17 -14.47
CA GLN A 21 10.99 3.23 -13.76
C GLN A 21 10.10 2.14 -13.20
N ASN A 22 9.91 1.10 -14.01
CA ASN A 22 9.15 -0.17 -13.92
C ASN A 22 8.38 -0.29 -15.23
N SER A 23 8.97 -0.99 -16.20
CA SER A 23 8.39 -1.19 -17.52
C SER A 23 7.38 -2.33 -17.47
N PHE A 24 6.14 -2.05 -17.84
CA PHE A 24 5.15 -3.09 -18.10
C PHE A 24 5.39 -3.69 -19.48
N PRO A 25 5.31 -5.02 -19.66
CA PRO A 25 5.41 -5.62 -20.99
C PRO A 25 4.33 -5.02 -21.89
N SER A 26 4.65 -4.74 -23.15
CA SER A 26 3.71 -4.07 -24.07
C SER A 26 2.77 -5.04 -24.80
N ASP A 27 3.11 -6.32 -24.83
CA ASP A 27 2.43 -7.39 -25.54
C ASP A 27 1.68 -8.33 -24.59
N TYR A 28 1.27 -7.86 -23.42
CA TYR A 28 0.46 -8.62 -22.47
C TYR A 28 -0.91 -9.01 -23.04
N GLN A 29 -1.44 -10.15 -22.58
CA GLN A 29 -2.83 -10.53 -22.77
C GLN A 29 -3.72 -9.69 -21.86
N ASN A 30 -4.75 -9.05 -22.43
CA ASN A 30 -5.69 -8.27 -21.62
C ASN A 30 -6.74 -9.19 -20.96
N THR A 31 -6.53 -9.53 -19.68
CA THR A 31 -7.40 -10.44 -18.90
C THR A 31 -8.24 -9.71 -17.84
N CYS A 32 -7.70 -8.68 -17.18
CA CYS A 32 -8.41 -7.85 -16.18
C CYS A 32 -8.47 -6.36 -16.51
N GLY A 33 -8.03 -5.93 -17.70
CA GLY A 33 -7.99 -4.52 -18.06
C GLY A 33 -9.36 -3.85 -18.09
N LEU A 34 -9.34 -2.52 -18.01
CA LEU A 34 -10.52 -1.66 -18.08
C LEU A 34 -10.61 -0.96 -19.43
N ASP A 35 -11.84 -0.82 -19.94
CA ASP A 35 -12.12 0.11 -21.02
C ASP A 35 -12.36 1.53 -20.48
N SER A 36 -12.41 2.52 -21.37
CA SER A 36 -12.59 3.92 -20.99
C SER A 36 -13.91 4.16 -20.28
N SER A 37 -15.00 3.49 -20.66
CA SER A 37 -16.29 3.64 -19.98
C SER A 37 -16.29 3.11 -18.55
N GLY A 38 -15.65 1.97 -18.31
CA GLY A 38 -15.49 1.41 -16.98
C GLY A 38 -14.61 2.29 -16.09
N PHE A 39 -13.54 2.85 -16.66
CA PHE A 39 -12.68 3.79 -15.94
C PHE A 39 -13.37 5.13 -15.64
N ASP A 40 -14.08 5.71 -16.62
CA ASP A 40 -14.85 6.96 -16.45
C ASP A 40 -15.92 6.82 -15.36
N ALA A 41 -16.56 5.65 -15.26
CA ALA A 41 -17.59 5.38 -14.26
C ALA A 41 -17.09 5.39 -12.81
N TRP A 42 -15.76 5.28 -12.59
CA TRP A 42 -15.18 5.43 -11.26
C TRP A 42 -15.18 6.87 -10.77
N PHE A 43 -15.13 7.85 -11.68
CA PHE A 43 -15.07 9.27 -11.33
C PHE A 43 -16.44 9.79 -10.93
N TYR A 44 -16.50 10.65 -9.90
CA TYR A 44 -17.75 11.25 -9.42
C TYR A 44 -18.51 12.02 -10.53
N SER A 45 -17.75 12.60 -11.46
CA SER A 45 -18.27 13.34 -12.62
C SER A 45 -18.81 12.42 -13.73
N GLY A 46 -18.56 11.11 -13.67
CA GLY A 46 -18.82 10.16 -14.75
C GLY A 46 -17.84 10.27 -15.93
N SER A 47 -16.73 11.00 -15.77
CA SER A 47 -15.68 11.15 -16.78
C SER A 47 -14.33 11.32 -16.10
N ALA A 48 -13.33 10.55 -16.54
CA ALA A 48 -11.98 10.67 -16.02
C ALA A 48 -11.37 12.05 -16.31
N ALA A 49 -10.71 12.61 -15.32
CA ALA A 49 -10.03 13.89 -15.39
C ALA A 49 -8.76 13.87 -14.53
N GLN A 50 -7.77 14.69 -14.91
CA GLN A 50 -6.55 14.87 -14.13
C GLN A 50 -6.90 15.32 -12.70
N ASN A 51 -6.40 14.61 -11.70
CA ASN A 51 -6.69 14.81 -10.28
C ASN A 51 -8.20 14.82 -9.96
N GLY A 52 -9.01 14.18 -10.82
CA GLY A 52 -10.46 14.11 -10.63
C GLY A 52 -10.82 13.27 -9.42
N ALA A 53 -11.88 13.70 -8.72
CA ALA A 53 -12.44 12.96 -7.59
C ALA A 53 -13.05 11.63 -8.06
N VAL A 54 -12.61 10.54 -7.46
CA VAL A 54 -13.10 9.18 -7.68
C VAL A 54 -14.08 8.81 -6.57
N SER A 55 -15.13 8.06 -6.90
CA SER A 55 -16.04 7.49 -5.91
C SER A 55 -15.41 6.21 -5.32
N PRO A 56 -15.56 5.93 -4.01
CA PRO A 56 -15.11 4.65 -3.46
C PRO A 56 -15.82 3.50 -4.18
N ALA A 57 -15.13 2.38 -4.32
CA ALA A 57 -15.76 1.16 -4.80
C ALA A 57 -16.85 0.72 -3.82
N ASP A 58 -17.98 0.28 -4.35
CA ASP A 58 -19.13 -0.10 -3.53
C ASP A 58 -18.95 -1.51 -2.96
N GLY A 59 -18.49 -1.58 -1.71
CA GLY A 59 -18.29 -2.83 -1.00
C GLY A 59 -19.57 -3.63 -0.79
N PHE A 60 -20.76 -3.01 -0.77
CA PHE A 60 -22.04 -3.72 -0.57
C PHE A 60 -22.42 -4.53 -1.80
N THR A 61 -22.10 -4.01 -2.98
CA THR A 61 -22.41 -4.65 -4.27
C THR A 61 -21.36 -5.63 -4.76
N PHE A 62 -20.25 -5.80 -4.01
CA PHE A 62 -19.20 -6.75 -4.34
C PHE A 62 -19.77 -8.19 -4.45
N PRO A 63 -19.37 -8.97 -5.47
CA PRO A 63 -19.87 -10.34 -5.66
C PRO A 63 -19.35 -11.27 -4.55
N PRO A 64 -20.20 -11.76 -3.62
CA PRO A 64 -19.71 -12.42 -2.40
C PRO A 64 -19.24 -13.87 -2.60
N ILE A 65 -19.63 -14.52 -3.71
CA ILE A 65 -19.36 -15.95 -3.95
C ILE A 65 -18.80 -16.18 -5.36
N LYS A 66 -19.41 -15.57 -6.38
CA LYS A 66 -18.97 -15.68 -7.77
C LYS A 66 -18.05 -14.53 -8.16
N ASN A 67 -17.12 -14.17 -7.27
CA ASN A 67 -16.06 -13.23 -7.56
C ASN A 67 -14.95 -13.88 -8.41
N THR A 68 -14.14 -13.02 -8.98
CA THR A 68 -12.92 -13.31 -9.72
C THR A 68 -11.79 -12.47 -9.15
N ASP A 69 -10.54 -12.85 -9.40
CA ASP A 69 -9.36 -12.07 -9.02
C ASP A 69 -9.45 -10.63 -9.56
N CYS A 70 -9.96 -10.46 -10.79
CA CYS A 70 -10.20 -9.15 -11.38
C CYS A 70 -11.17 -8.27 -10.56
N ASP A 71 -12.16 -8.85 -9.87
CA ASP A 71 -13.10 -8.07 -9.05
C ASP A 71 -12.37 -7.44 -7.86
N PHE A 72 -11.51 -8.21 -7.17
CA PHE A 72 -10.67 -7.70 -6.09
C PHE A 72 -9.63 -6.69 -6.58
N TYR A 73 -9.01 -6.96 -7.73
CA TYR A 73 -8.01 -6.04 -8.25
C TYR A 73 -8.62 -4.72 -8.71
N LYS A 74 -9.77 -4.74 -9.40
CA LYS A 74 -10.50 -3.53 -9.79
C LYS A 74 -11.01 -2.75 -8.57
N TRP A 75 -11.50 -3.45 -7.55
CA TRP A 75 -11.83 -2.82 -6.26
C TRP A 75 -10.62 -2.10 -5.68
N GLY A 76 -9.47 -2.77 -5.58
CA GLY A 76 -8.23 -2.18 -5.08
C GLY A 76 -7.77 -0.93 -5.84
N ALA A 77 -7.77 -0.99 -7.18
CA ALA A 77 -7.43 0.15 -8.04
C ALA A 77 -8.37 1.34 -7.85
N GLN A 78 -9.69 1.11 -7.81
CA GLN A 78 -10.66 2.17 -7.57
C GLN A 78 -10.50 2.78 -6.16
N MET A 79 -10.27 1.95 -5.14
CA MET A 79 -10.05 2.42 -3.77
C MET A 79 -8.78 3.27 -3.65
N PHE A 80 -7.67 2.87 -4.28
CA PHE A 80 -6.45 3.69 -4.29
C PHE A 80 -6.71 5.07 -4.90
N LEU A 81 -7.41 5.12 -6.04
CA LEU A 81 -7.74 6.39 -6.69
C LEU A 81 -8.69 7.26 -5.85
N TRP A 82 -9.66 6.66 -5.15
CA TRP A 82 -10.53 7.37 -4.21
C TRP A 82 -9.74 7.92 -3.02
N LEU A 83 -8.94 7.10 -2.35
CA LEU A 83 -8.16 7.51 -1.19
C LEU A 83 -7.21 8.67 -1.50
N THR A 84 -6.62 8.65 -2.70
CA THR A 84 -5.72 9.69 -3.20
C THR A 84 -6.43 10.78 -4.03
N SER A 85 -7.76 10.81 -4.02
CA SER A 85 -8.54 11.91 -4.62
C SER A 85 -8.48 13.17 -3.76
N PRO A 86 -8.73 14.34 -4.36
CA PRO A 86 -8.88 15.58 -3.60
C PRO A 86 -10.08 15.52 -2.65
N ALA A 87 -9.88 15.99 -1.43
CA ALA A 87 -10.88 16.28 -0.42
C ALA A 87 -11.04 17.80 -0.24
N PRO A 88 -12.13 18.30 0.38
CA PRO A 88 -12.27 19.72 0.68
C PRO A 88 -11.07 20.25 1.47
N GLY A 89 -10.41 21.31 0.97
CA GLY A 89 -9.20 21.87 1.59
C GLY A 89 -7.90 21.68 0.81
N ASP A 90 -7.96 21.12 -0.41
CA ASP A 90 -6.82 20.71 -1.24
C ASP A 90 -6.02 19.52 -0.67
N ASP A 91 -6.60 18.79 0.29
CA ASP A 91 -6.03 17.59 0.92
C ASP A 91 -6.44 16.30 0.18
N LEU A 92 -5.95 15.16 0.64
CA LEU A 92 -6.31 13.83 0.12
C LEU A 92 -7.47 13.23 0.94
N VAL A 93 -8.29 12.36 0.35
CA VAL A 93 -9.40 11.71 1.09
C VAL A 93 -8.93 10.98 2.34
N PHE A 94 -7.84 10.19 2.26
CA PHE A 94 -7.31 9.50 3.44
C PHE A 94 -6.69 10.45 4.49
N ASP A 95 -6.44 11.71 4.13
CA ASP A 95 -5.92 12.78 5.00
C ASP A 95 -7.05 13.71 5.49
N SER A 96 -8.30 13.45 5.09
CA SER A 96 -9.45 14.25 5.46
C SER A 96 -9.99 13.88 6.86
N PRO A 97 -10.86 14.70 7.47
CA PRO A 97 -11.51 14.39 8.74
C PRO A 97 -12.39 13.12 8.78
N GLU A 98 -12.63 12.47 7.63
CA GLU A 98 -13.23 11.13 7.54
C GLU A 98 -12.27 10.03 8.03
N PHE A 99 -10.98 10.35 8.21
CA PHE A 99 -9.94 9.45 8.66
C PHE A 99 -9.30 9.89 9.97
N TYR A 100 -8.69 8.91 10.63
CA TYR A 100 -7.92 9.04 11.84
C TYR A 100 -6.55 8.40 11.63
N ASP A 101 -5.49 9.13 11.98
CA ASP A 101 -4.18 8.55 12.25
C ASP A 101 -4.24 7.64 13.49
N VAL A 102 -3.53 6.51 13.44
CA VAL A 102 -3.33 5.60 14.57
C VAL A 102 -1.97 5.90 15.22
N VAL A 103 -2.02 6.49 16.41
CA VAL A 103 -0.82 7.00 17.09
C VAL A 103 -0.56 6.26 18.40
N ALA A 104 0.72 6.15 18.79
CA ALA A 104 1.11 5.51 20.04
C ALA A 104 0.62 6.30 21.26
N ASN A 105 0.02 5.60 22.23
CA ASN A 105 -0.41 6.20 23.48
C ASN A 105 0.74 6.21 24.50
N ALA A 106 0.93 7.33 25.21
CA ALA A 106 1.91 7.49 26.28
C ALA A 106 1.75 6.48 27.43
N GLN A 107 0.54 5.94 27.65
CA GLN A 107 0.28 4.89 28.65
C GLN A 107 0.41 3.46 28.09
N GLY A 108 0.85 3.31 26.84
CA GLY A 108 0.87 2.04 26.11
C GLY A 108 -0.40 1.80 25.30
N GLY A 109 -0.28 1.04 24.21
CA GLY A 109 -1.36 0.85 23.23
C GLY A 109 -1.44 2.01 22.23
N PHE A 110 -2.59 2.16 21.57
CA PHE A 110 -2.81 3.15 20.52
C PHE A 110 -4.05 3.99 20.78
N SER A 111 -4.11 5.15 20.13
CA SER A 111 -5.27 6.04 20.13
C SER A 111 -5.52 6.56 18.72
N PHE A 112 -6.77 6.91 18.44
CA PHE A 112 -7.12 7.65 17.25
C PHE A 112 -6.75 9.13 17.42
N GLN A 113 -6.15 9.71 16.38
CA GLN A 113 -5.99 11.14 16.21
C GLN A 113 -6.75 11.54 14.95
N GLN A 114 -7.79 12.35 15.08
CA GLN A 114 -8.58 12.76 13.90
C GLN A 114 -7.72 13.64 12.99
N ASN A 115 -7.78 13.38 11.69
CA ASN A 115 -7.07 14.19 10.72
C ASN A 115 -7.75 15.56 10.60
N SER A 116 -6.95 16.61 10.42
CA SER A 116 -7.46 17.97 10.34
C SER A 116 -6.52 18.86 9.53
N THR A 117 -7.07 19.85 8.86
CA THR A 117 -6.29 20.83 8.08
C THR A 117 -5.35 21.70 8.94
N GLU A 118 -5.50 21.66 10.28
CA GLU A 118 -4.74 22.49 11.21
C GLU A 118 -3.52 21.78 11.83
N ALA A 119 -3.50 20.44 11.81
CA ALA A 119 -2.45 19.65 12.43
C ALA A 119 -1.89 18.62 11.44
N ALA A 120 -0.58 18.64 11.23
CA ALA A 120 0.08 17.68 10.36
C ALA A 120 -0.01 16.25 10.94
N ASN A 121 -0.20 15.28 10.07
CA ASN A 121 -0.28 13.87 10.45
C ASN A 121 1.03 13.38 11.05
N LEU A 122 0.94 12.37 11.91
CA LEU A 122 2.09 11.80 12.58
C LEU A 122 2.58 10.55 11.83
N MET A 123 3.82 10.62 11.32
CA MET A 123 4.48 9.49 10.68
C MET A 123 5.66 9.03 11.54
N SER A 124 5.93 7.72 11.57
CA SER A 124 6.98 7.12 12.40
C SER A 124 7.97 6.30 11.57
N LEU A 125 9.12 5.95 12.15
CA LEU A 125 9.93 4.84 11.64
C LEU A 125 9.31 3.50 12.07
N ARG A 126 9.85 2.38 11.56
CA ARG A 126 9.55 1.07 12.15
C ARG A 126 10.01 1.08 13.61
N SER A 127 9.12 0.73 14.52
CA SER A 127 9.43 0.67 15.95
C SER A 127 9.34 -0.78 16.42
N VAL A 128 10.32 -1.22 17.20
CA VAL A 128 10.17 -2.44 18.00
C VAL A 128 8.96 -2.25 18.91
N LYS A 129 8.01 -3.19 18.90
CA LYS A 129 7.22 -3.40 20.11
C LYS A 129 8.04 -4.22 21.09
N ALA A 130 7.87 -3.90 22.37
CA ALA A 130 8.15 -4.86 23.43
C ALA A 130 7.38 -6.15 23.14
N GLU A 131 8.06 -7.25 23.42
CA GLU A 131 7.71 -8.65 23.18
C GLU A 131 6.23 -9.01 23.42
N ASP A 132 5.77 -10.01 22.66
CA ASP A 132 4.45 -10.66 22.63
C ASP A 132 3.28 -9.89 21.97
N ILE A 133 3.01 -10.30 20.73
CA ILE A 133 1.71 -10.35 20.00
C ILE A 133 0.70 -9.23 20.33
N GLY A 134 0.52 -8.29 19.38
CA GLY A 134 -0.64 -7.38 19.38
C GLY A 134 -0.30 -5.90 19.27
N GLY A 135 0.39 -5.48 18.22
CA GLY A 135 0.50 -4.06 17.92
C GLY A 135 1.05 -3.50 16.63
N THR A 136 0.79 -2.22 16.39
CA THR A 136 1.02 -1.49 15.12
C THR A 136 2.49 -1.36 14.69
N GLY A 137 3.40 -2.22 15.19
CA GLY A 137 4.73 -2.34 14.61
C GLY A 137 4.59 -2.64 13.12
N GLN A 138 5.40 -1.95 12.31
CA GLN A 138 5.53 -2.31 10.90
C GLN A 138 5.95 -3.77 10.80
N ALA A 139 5.58 -4.45 9.72
CA ALA A 139 6.11 -5.80 9.48
C ALA A 139 7.63 -5.75 9.62
N GLY A 140 8.25 -6.72 10.27
CA GLY A 140 9.71 -6.78 10.35
C GLY A 140 10.44 -5.89 11.35
N GLY A 141 9.87 -5.67 12.53
CA GLY A 141 10.64 -5.20 13.68
C GLY A 141 11.02 -3.72 13.64
N SER A 142 12.25 -3.40 14.00
CA SER A 142 12.76 -2.03 14.19
C SER A 142 13.75 -1.57 13.13
N ASP A 143 13.89 -2.32 12.05
CA ASP A 143 14.88 -2.06 11.02
C ASP A 143 14.55 -0.80 10.24
N VAL A 144 15.59 -0.07 9.85
CA VAL A 144 15.45 1.21 9.15
C VAL A 144 15.73 1.01 7.67
N LEU A 145 14.78 1.43 6.83
CA LEU A 145 14.96 1.55 5.39
C LEU A 145 15.44 2.97 5.05
N ILE A 146 16.54 3.06 4.30
CA ILE A 146 17.14 4.31 3.83
C ILE A 146 17.25 4.27 2.31
N SER A 147 16.67 5.26 1.64
CA SER A 147 16.76 5.42 0.17
C SER A 147 18.19 5.73 -0.30
N GLN A 148 18.42 5.57 -1.61
CA GLN A 148 19.72 5.85 -2.25
C GLN A 148 20.16 7.32 -2.15
N LYS A 149 19.22 8.23 -1.88
CA LYS A 149 19.49 9.65 -1.62
C LYS A 149 19.48 10.01 -0.14
N GLY A 150 19.42 9.02 0.74
CA GLY A 150 19.61 9.19 2.19
C GLY A 150 18.37 9.61 2.97
N SER A 151 17.18 9.63 2.37
CA SER A 151 15.92 9.75 3.12
C SER A 151 15.67 8.48 3.92
N LEU A 152 15.29 8.65 5.19
CA LEU A 152 14.60 7.62 5.95
C LEU A 152 13.25 7.32 5.29
N ASN A 153 12.80 6.07 5.42
CA ASN A 153 11.43 5.70 5.07
C ASN A 153 10.53 5.81 6.30
N TYR A 154 9.48 6.62 6.19
CA TYR A 154 8.50 6.87 7.24
C TYR A 154 7.22 6.10 6.96
N TYR A 155 6.44 5.83 8.00
CA TYR A 155 5.25 5.01 7.94
C TYR A 155 4.09 5.64 8.69
N GLY A 156 2.89 5.51 8.13
CA GLY A 156 1.63 5.92 8.76
C GLY A 156 0.63 4.77 8.78
N ILE A 157 -0.24 4.77 9.78
CA ILE A 157 -1.38 3.85 9.87
C ILE A 157 -2.63 4.70 10.05
N HIS A 158 -3.63 4.43 9.23
CA HIS A 158 -4.85 5.23 9.19
C HIS A 158 -6.07 4.33 9.26
N THR A 159 -7.15 4.84 9.83
CA THR A 159 -8.45 4.16 9.83
C THR A 159 -9.55 5.16 9.51
N ASN A 160 -10.59 4.76 8.79
CA ASN A 160 -11.72 5.65 8.59
C ASN A 160 -12.61 5.77 9.84
N ASP A 161 -13.52 6.73 9.83
CA ASP A 161 -14.48 6.99 10.89
C ASP A 161 -15.38 5.77 11.18
N ILE A 162 -15.79 5.01 10.15
CA ILE A 162 -16.55 3.77 10.30
C ILE A 162 -15.79 2.78 11.18
N TYR A 163 -14.50 2.56 10.91
CA TYR A 163 -13.64 1.71 11.73
C TYR A 163 -13.56 2.22 13.17
N ALA A 164 -13.28 3.51 13.37
CA ALA A 164 -13.12 4.09 14.70
C ALA A 164 -14.41 3.97 15.54
N GLN A 165 -15.57 4.22 14.92
CA GLN A 165 -16.88 4.07 15.56
C GLN A 165 -17.24 2.62 15.82
N TYR A 166 -16.97 1.72 14.86
CA TYR A 166 -17.18 0.28 15.02
C TYR A 166 -16.35 -0.28 16.19
N LEU A 167 -15.06 0.06 16.25
CA LEU A 167 -14.18 -0.32 17.36
C LEU A 167 -14.70 0.22 18.70
N THR A 168 -15.13 1.48 18.73
CA THR A 168 -15.64 2.12 19.94
C THR A 168 -16.93 1.46 20.44
N GLY A 169 -17.84 1.12 19.53
CA GLY A 169 -19.05 0.35 19.83
C GLY A 169 -18.73 -1.07 20.32
N GLN A 170 -17.78 -1.75 19.67
CA GLN A 170 -17.32 -3.08 20.09
C GLN A 170 -16.76 -3.08 21.51
N LYS A 171 -15.83 -2.17 21.81
CA LYS A 171 -15.19 -2.07 23.14
C LYS A 171 -16.17 -1.64 24.25
N THR A 172 -17.31 -1.06 23.88
CA THR A 172 -18.38 -0.71 24.83
C THR A 172 -19.50 -1.76 24.90
N GLY A 173 -19.33 -2.92 24.25
CA GLY A 173 -20.27 -4.04 24.28
C GLY A 173 -21.58 -3.78 23.52
N LYS A 174 -21.59 -2.81 22.60
CA LYS A 174 -22.82 -2.38 21.91
C LYS A 174 -23.26 -3.32 20.81
N PHE A 175 -22.34 -4.09 20.26
CA PHE A 175 -22.61 -5.03 19.18
C PHE A 175 -22.70 -6.49 19.65
N THR A 176 -22.67 -6.73 20.97
CA THR A 176 -22.88 -8.07 21.53
C THR A 176 -24.23 -8.64 21.10
N GLY A 177 -24.22 -9.83 20.51
CA GLY A 177 -25.42 -10.51 20.01
C GLY A 177 -25.91 -10.01 18.64
N THR A 178 -25.14 -9.16 17.96
CA THR A 178 -25.41 -8.73 16.58
C THR A 178 -24.52 -9.49 15.58
N PRO A 179 -24.82 -9.46 14.27
CA PRO A 179 -23.98 -10.09 13.24
C PRO A 179 -22.53 -9.59 13.20
N ILE A 180 -22.28 -8.36 13.67
CA ILE A 180 -20.96 -7.74 13.72
C ILE A 180 -20.29 -7.88 15.09
N ALA A 181 -20.66 -8.89 15.89
CA ALA A 181 -20.04 -9.14 17.19
C ALA A 181 -18.61 -9.70 17.06
N GLU A 182 -18.33 -10.45 16.00
CA GLU A 182 -17.08 -11.21 15.82
C GLU A 182 -16.46 -11.03 14.43
N ASN A 183 -17.07 -10.21 13.55
CA ASN A 183 -16.58 -9.97 12.20
C ASN A 183 -16.67 -8.50 11.83
N PHE A 184 -15.84 -8.06 10.89
CA PHE A 184 -15.99 -6.73 10.31
C PHE A 184 -17.34 -6.63 9.56
N PRO A 185 -17.99 -5.45 9.58
CA PRO A 185 -19.27 -5.23 8.92
C PRO A 185 -19.11 -5.34 7.39
N THR A 186 -20.02 -6.07 6.73
CA THR A 186 -19.92 -6.32 5.26
C THR A 186 -21.19 -6.00 4.49
N THR A 187 -22.28 -5.62 5.18
CA THR A 187 -23.59 -5.35 4.57
C THR A 187 -24.14 -3.98 4.96
N GLU A 188 -25.11 -3.46 4.19
CA GLU A 188 -25.82 -2.22 4.55
C GLU A 188 -26.50 -2.32 5.93
N ALA A 189 -27.02 -3.51 6.26
CA ALA A 189 -27.66 -3.75 7.55
C ALA A 189 -26.64 -3.67 8.72
N ASP A 190 -25.41 -4.13 8.49
CA ASP A 190 -24.33 -4.00 9.46
C ASP A 190 -23.94 -2.52 9.67
N MET A 191 -23.84 -1.75 8.58
CA MET A 191 -23.56 -0.31 8.67
C MET A 191 -24.67 0.47 9.36
N ALA A 192 -25.92 0.07 9.17
CA ALA A 192 -27.05 0.65 9.89
C ALA A 192 -26.95 0.44 11.42
N LEU A 193 -26.36 -0.66 11.90
CA LEU A 193 -26.09 -0.87 13.33
C LEU A 193 -25.09 0.15 13.86
N ILE A 194 -24.04 0.45 13.08
CA ILE A 194 -23.02 1.44 13.45
C ILE A 194 -23.63 2.84 13.42
N ALA A 195 -24.34 3.21 12.35
CA ALA A 195 -25.03 4.51 12.25
C ALA A 195 -26.02 4.72 13.41
N ALA A 196 -26.79 3.69 13.79
CA ALA A 196 -27.69 3.74 14.93
C ALA A 196 -26.96 3.92 16.27
N TYR A 197 -25.77 3.32 16.42
CA TYR A 197 -24.93 3.52 17.60
C TYR A 197 -24.40 4.95 17.71
N VAL A 198 -23.91 5.50 16.59
CA VAL A 198 -23.33 6.86 16.54
C VAL A 198 -24.43 7.94 16.59
N GLY A 199 -25.64 7.63 16.13
CA GLY A 199 -26.79 8.53 16.11
C GLY A 199 -26.89 9.41 14.86
N HIS A 200 -26.12 9.12 13.82
CA HIS A 200 -26.19 9.74 12.50
C HIS A 200 -25.57 8.83 11.43
N ASP A 201 -25.82 9.13 10.16
CA ASP A 201 -25.23 8.42 9.03
C ASP A 201 -23.78 8.85 8.83
N LEU A 202 -22.87 7.88 8.69
CA LEU A 202 -21.46 8.11 8.37
C LEU A 202 -21.27 8.38 6.88
N ALA A 203 -20.24 9.14 6.52
CA ALA A 203 -19.91 9.40 5.13
C ALA A 203 -19.41 8.12 4.45
N ASN A 204 -19.68 8.01 3.14
CA ASN A 204 -19.16 6.93 2.29
C ASN A 204 -19.30 5.50 2.89
N PRO A 205 -20.47 5.07 3.40
CA PRO A 205 -20.63 3.78 4.07
C PRO A 205 -20.23 2.59 3.20
N GLN A 206 -20.29 2.74 1.88
CA GLN A 206 -19.88 1.76 0.88
C GLN A 206 -18.37 1.48 0.86
N ALA A 207 -17.55 2.37 1.43
CA ALA A 207 -16.10 2.16 1.60
C ALA A 207 -15.78 1.15 2.72
N MET A 208 -16.78 0.79 3.54
CA MET A 208 -16.66 -0.15 4.66
C MET A 208 -15.69 0.29 5.76
N THR A 209 -15.51 -0.52 6.80
CA THR A 209 -14.43 -0.26 7.78
C THR A 209 -13.08 -0.42 7.09
N MET A 210 -12.16 0.52 7.31
CA MET A 210 -10.88 0.51 6.59
C MET A 210 -9.69 0.68 7.52
N GLU A 211 -8.64 -0.07 7.22
CA GLU A 211 -7.28 0.16 7.71
C GLU A 211 -6.37 0.44 6.52
N LEU A 212 -5.56 1.48 6.64
CA LEU A 212 -4.52 1.81 5.69
C LEU A 212 -3.18 1.75 6.38
N LYS A 213 -2.17 1.34 5.62
CA LYS A 213 -0.78 1.62 5.98
C LYS A 213 -0.11 2.32 4.83
N THR A 214 0.75 3.28 5.12
CA THR A 214 1.41 4.10 4.10
C THR A 214 2.90 4.16 4.40
N SER A 215 3.72 4.25 3.35
CA SER A 215 5.16 4.44 3.43
C SER A 215 5.60 5.64 2.60
N TRP A 216 6.59 6.36 3.09
CA TRP A 216 6.93 7.71 2.63
C TRP A 216 8.42 7.99 2.67
N VAL A 217 8.91 8.79 1.72
CA VAL A 217 10.24 9.41 1.77
C VAL A 217 10.13 10.93 1.82
N ASP A 218 11.18 11.62 2.25
CA ASP A 218 11.28 13.08 2.13
C ASP A 218 11.18 13.48 0.66
N ALA A 219 10.19 14.30 0.33
CA ALA A 219 9.89 14.72 -1.04
C ALA A 219 11.08 15.45 -1.69
N SER A 220 11.95 16.10 -0.91
CA SER A 220 13.17 16.75 -1.42
C SER A 220 14.21 15.77 -1.98
N THR A 221 14.05 14.47 -1.70
CA THR A 221 14.93 13.42 -2.24
C THR A 221 14.40 12.80 -3.53
N VAL A 222 13.17 13.10 -3.94
CA VAL A 222 12.58 12.61 -5.20
C VAL A 222 12.15 13.78 -6.08
N ASP A 223 11.60 13.51 -7.27
CA ASP A 223 10.92 14.54 -8.06
C ASP A 223 9.48 14.67 -7.56
N ALA A 224 9.25 15.52 -6.57
CA ALA A 224 7.98 15.60 -5.84
C ALA A 224 6.74 15.81 -6.73
N ALA A 225 6.89 16.38 -7.94
CA ALA A 225 5.79 16.57 -8.89
C ALA A 225 5.24 15.24 -9.45
N GLU A 226 6.02 14.17 -9.38
CA GLU A 226 5.66 12.82 -9.82
C GLU A 226 5.02 11.98 -8.70
N PHE A 227 4.88 12.53 -7.49
CA PHE A 227 4.40 11.80 -6.31
C PHE A 227 3.13 12.43 -5.74
N VAL A 228 2.27 11.59 -5.15
CA VAL A 228 1.29 12.04 -4.17
C VAL A 228 2.06 12.50 -2.93
N THR A 229 1.83 13.75 -2.50
CA THR A 229 2.56 14.38 -1.40
C THR A 229 1.63 14.83 -0.29
N MET A 230 2.17 14.92 0.93
CA MET A 230 1.49 15.50 2.08
C MET A 230 2.51 16.06 3.08
N LYS A 231 2.07 16.97 3.97
CA LYS A 231 2.90 17.41 5.09
C LYS A 231 2.66 16.52 6.30
N ALA A 232 3.74 16.06 6.91
CA ALA A 232 3.67 15.24 8.11
C ALA A 232 4.73 15.65 9.12
N GLN A 233 4.44 15.42 10.41
CA GLN A 233 5.43 15.47 11.47
C GLN A 233 6.13 14.11 11.56
N VAL A 234 7.47 14.14 11.53
CA VAL A 234 8.34 12.97 11.61
C VAL A 234 9.35 13.10 12.75
N PRO A 235 9.95 12.00 13.24
CA PRO A 235 11.08 12.08 14.16
C PRO A 235 12.30 12.74 13.49
N ALA A 236 12.90 13.71 14.17
CA ALA A 236 14.12 14.37 13.73
C ALA A 236 15.36 13.69 14.33
N TYR A 237 16.47 13.65 13.58
CA TYR A 237 17.69 12.97 13.98
C TYR A 237 18.94 13.84 13.80
N THR A 238 19.83 13.80 14.79
CA THR A 238 21.19 14.33 14.69
C THR A 238 22.13 13.20 14.30
N LYS A 239 22.81 13.32 13.15
CA LYS A 239 23.78 12.33 12.64
C LYS A 239 25.08 12.36 13.44
N THR A 240 25.09 11.80 14.64
CA THR A 240 26.21 11.86 15.58
C THR A 240 27.45 11.09 15.14
N SER A 241 27.29 9.99 14.40
CA SER A 241 28.37 9.25 13.74
C SER A 241 27.83 8.48 12.53
N ASP A 242 28.70 7.70 11.87
CA ASP A 242 28.35 6.70 10.85
C ASP A 242 27.59 5.49 11.39
N THR A 243 27.47 5.36 12.71
CA THR A 243 26.96 4.17 13.42
C THR A 243 25.85 4.51 14.40
N THR A 244 25.61 5.79 14.68
CA THR A 244 24.57 6.24 15.61
C THR A 244 24.00 7.57 15.16
N TRP A 245 22.68 7.66 15.03
CA TRP A 245 21.94 8.92 14.90
C TRP A 245 21.01 9.08 16.10
N THR A 246 21.19 10.17 16.85
CA THR A 246 20.41 10.43 18.07
C THR A 246 19.12 11.16 17.72
N ARG A 247 17.99 10.69 18.24
CA ARG A 247 16.70 11.37 18.07
C ARG A 247 16.71 12.73 18.78
N ASN A 248 16.26 13.77 18.09
CA ASN A 248 16.21 15.13 18.62
C ASN A 248 14.87 15.80 18.30
N GLY A 249 13.81 15.32 18.95
CA GLY A 249 12.45 15.84 18.78
C GLY A 249 11.78 15.37 17.49
N SER A 250 11.07 16.30 16.86
CA SER A 250 10.30 16.09 15.63
C SER A 250 10.46 17.29 14.71
N GLU A 251 10.27 17.06 13.42
CA GLU A 251 10.27 18.08 12.38
C GLU A 251 9.09 17.85 11.44
N THR A 252 8.72 18.87 10.66
CA THR A 252 7.68 18.76 9.63
C THR A 252 8.33 18.69 8.28
N LEU A 253 8.06 17.63 7.53
CA LEU A 253 8.53 17.43 6.16
C LEU A 253 7.35 17.41 5.18
N GLU A 254 7.61 17.79 3.94
CA GLU A 254 6.80 17.35 2.82
C GLU A 254 7.26 15.94 2.45
N LEU A 255 6.33 14.99 2.50
CA LEU A 255 6.58 13.59 2.25
C LEU A 255 6.00 13.17 0.89
N ALA A 256 6.67 12.25 0.21
CA ALA A 256 6.25 11.64 -1.04
C ALA A 256 5.87 10.17 -0.82
N LEU A 257 4.65 9.79 -1.22
CA LEU A 257 4.10 8.45 -1.02
C LEU A 257 4.88 7.45 -1.87
N VAL A 258 5.45 6.42 -1.24
CA VAL A 258 6.15 5.35 -1.96
C VAL A 258 5.41 4.01 -1.90
N GLY A 259 4.53 3.79 -0.93
CA GLY A 259 3.74 2.58 -0.86
C GLY A 259 2.48 2.72 0.00
N MET A 260 1.48 1.91 -0.30
CA MET A 260 0.21 1.91 0.44
C MET A 260 -0.37 0.49 0.51
N HIS A 261 -0.82 0.10 1.70
CA HIS A 261 -1.74 -1.00 1.90
C HIS A 261 -3.14 -0.47 2.13
N ILE A 262 -4.11 -1.08 1.46
CA ILE A 262 -5.54 -0.83 1.62
C ILE A 262 -6.15 -2.14 2.14
N VAL A 263 -6.75 -2.09 3.33
CA VAL A 263 -7.29 -3.27 4.00
C VAL A 263 -8.72 -2.97 4.46
N ALA A 264 -9.70 -3.61 3.83
CA ALA A 264 -11.11 -3.39 4.15
C ALA A 264 -11.94 -4.63 3.80
N PRO A 265 -13.06 -4.89 4.49
CA PRO A 265 -13.95 -5.97 4.08
C PRO A 265 -14.72 -5.55 2.83
N VAL A 266 -15.23 -6.54 2.12
CA VAL A 266 -16.25 -6.37 1.09
C VAL A 266 -17.39 -7.35 1.37
N ASN A 267 -18.52 -7.20 0.69
CA ASN A 267 -19.65 -8.10 0.86
C ASN A 267 -19.22 -9.57 0.71
N GLY A 268 -19.48 -10.37 1.73
CA GLY A 268 -19.09 -11.78 1.80
C GLY A 268 -17.65 -12.07 2.24
N HIS A 269 -16.80 -11.04 2.44
CA HIS A 269 -15.39 -11.18 2.80
C HIS A 269 -15.04 -10.41 4.09
N PRO A 270 -15.39 -10.95 5.28
CA PRO A 270 -15.12 -10.34 6.58
C PRO A 270 -13.66 -10.42 7.03
N GLU A 271 -12.82 -11.23 6.37
CA GLU A 271 -11.39 -11.41 6.60
C GLU A 271 -10.52 -10.23 6.11
N LEU A 272 -11.17 -9.19 5.61
CA LEU A 272 -10.56 -8.04 4.93
C LEU A 272 -9.85 -8.47 3.64
N VAL A 273 -10.06 -7.70 2.57
CA VAL A 273 -9.27 -7.78 1.35
C VAL A 273 -8.06 -6.88 1.52
N TRP A 274 -6.87 -7.41 1.28
CA TRP A 274 -5.60 -6.70 1.48
C TRP A 274 -5.00 -6.39 0.11
N ILE A 275 -4.85 -5.12 -0.21
CA ILE A 275 -4.29 -4.66 -1.50
C ILE A 275 -3.03 -3.83 -1.24
N SER A 276 -2.01 -4.02 -2.08
CA SER A 276 -0.73 -3.31 -1.96
C SER A 276 -0.44 -2.51 -3.23
N PHE A 277 0.01 -1.27 -3.03
CA PHE A 277 0.46 -0.35 -4.09
C PHE A 277 1.89 0.10 -3.85
N GLU A 278 2.61 0.35 -4.94
CA GLU A 278 3.95 0.95 -4.93
C GLU A 278 4.06 2.05 -5.98
N HIS A 279 4.84 3.09 -5.64
CA HIS A 279 5.30 4.02 -6.66
C HIS A 279 6.23 3.28 -7.62
N ILE A 280 6.09 3.52 -8.93
CA ILE A 280 6.85 2.82 -9.98
C ILE A 280 8.35 2.87 -9.69
N SER A 281 8.90 4.06 -9.38
CA SER A 281 10.34 4.27 -9.16
C SER A 281 10.92 3.67 -7.87
N ASN A 282 10.18 2.91 -7.06
CA ASN A 282 10.71 2.37 -5.81
C ASN A 282 11.94 1.47 -6.03
N ALA A 283 11.72 0.37 -6.72
CA ALA A 283 12.69 -0.69 -6.94
C ALA A 283 12.31 -1.48 -8.23
N PRO A 284 13.30 -2.04 -8.95
CA PRO A 284 13.01 -2.90 -10.08
C PRO A 284 12.39 -4.22 -9.64
N ASN A 285 11.48 -4.73 -10.46
CA ASN A 285 10.94 -6.08 -10.32
C ASN A 285 12.00 -7.13 -10.65
N ALA A 286 12.03 -8.21 -9.86
CA ALA A 286 12.69 -9.47 -10.25
C ALA A 286 12.06 -10.03 -11.55
N GLU A 287 12.68 -11.06 -12.12
CA GLU A 287 12.11 -11.75 -13.28
C GLU A 287 10.73 -12.33 -12.95
N PHE A 288 9.76 -12.16 -13.85
CA PHE A 288 8.44 -12.77 -13.74
C PHE A 288 7.89 -13.19 -15.10
N TYR A 289 6.94 -14.13 -15.11
CA TYR A 289 6.24 -14.57 -16.32
C TYR A 289 4.84 -13.94 -16.42
N TYR A 290 4.42 -13.64 -17.64
CA TYR A 290 3.07 -13.21 -18.00
C TYR A 290 2.64 -13.89 -19.31
N LEU A 291 1.34 -13.90 -19.61
CA LEU A 291 0.81 -14.33 -20.89
C LEU A 291 0.87 -13.16 -21.87
N ASN A 292 1.49 -13.37 -23.02
CA ASN A 292 1.45 -12.40 -24.10
C ASN A 292 0.11 -12.45 -24.87
N GLN A 293 -0.08 -11.56 -25.85
CA GLN A 293 -1.30 -11.47 -26.66
C GLN A 293 -1.68 -12.77 -27.40
N GLN A 294 -0.75 -13.71 -27.56
CA GLN A 294 -1.00 -15.02 -28.15
C GLN A 294 -1.30 -16.12 -27.10
N GLY A 295 -1.41 -15.75 -25.82
CA GLY A 295 -1.61 -16.68 -24.71
C GLY A 295 -0.35 -17.51 -24.40
N THR A 296 0.83 -17.02 -24.75
CA THR A 296 2.11 -17.71 -24.49
C THR A 296 2.80 -17.12 -23.27
N ALA A 297 3.18 -17.97 -22.33
CA ALA A 297 4.00 -17.59 -21.19
C ALA A 297 5.34 -16.98 -21.67
N THR A 298 5.57 -15.73 -21.32
CA THR A 298 6.71 -14.90 -21.72
C THR A 298 7.33 -14.30 -20.46
N SER A 299 8.66 -14.30 -20.39
CA SER A 299 9.39 -13.72 -19.26
C SER A 299 9.62 -12.23 -19.47
N GLN A 300 9.36 -11.44 -18.43
CA GLN A 300 9.88 -10.08 -18.28
C GLN A 300 11.13 -10.17 -17.42
N ALA A 301 12.29 -9.91 -18.03
CA ALA A 301 13.57 -9.97 -17.34
C ALA A 301 13.72 -8.81 -16.34
N TYR A 302 14.53 -9.06 -15.31
CA TYR A 302 15.04 -8.03 -14.40
C TYR A 302 15.73 -6.89 -15.17
N ASP A 303 15.32 -5.65 -14.89
CA ASP A 303 15.91 -4.45 -15.48
C ASP A 303 16.04 -3.34 -14.44
N SER A 304 17.28 -3.00 -14.08
CA SER A 304 17.61 -1.93 -13.13
C SER A 304 18.16 -0.66 -13.78
N THR A 305 18.09 -0.52 -15.10
CA THR A 305 18.67 0.65 -15.82
C THR A 305 17.99 1.98 -15.51
N GLY A 306 16.81 1.96 -14.88
CA GLY A 306 16.11 3.15 -14.38
C GLY A 306 16.81 3.88 -13.21
N ASN A 307 16.27 5.02 -12.81
CA ASN A 307 16.60 5.67 -11.54
C ASN A 307 15.65 5.13 -10.45
N TRP A 308 16.16 4.49 -9.41
CA TRP A 308 15.31 3.93 -8.37
C TRP A 308 15.49 4.67 -7.04
N THR A 309 14.42 4.76 -6.26
CA THR A 309 14.46 5.32 -4.90
C THR A 309 15.33 4.46 -4.00
N PHE A 310 15.27 3.13 -4.14
CA PHE A 310 15.92 2.18 -3.25
C PHE A 310 16.99 1.29 -3.92
N LEU A 311 17.36 1.56 -5.19
CA LEU A 311 18.43 0.81 -5.85
C LEU A 311 19.30 1.72 -6.77
N PRO A 312 20.64 1.57 -6.79
CA PRO A 312 21.46 2.27 -7.77
C PRO A 312 21.10 1.83 -9.20
N SER A 313 21.11 2.79 -10.14
CA SER A 313 20.87 2.50 -11.56
C SER A 313 21.91 1.51 -12.10
N GLY A 314 21.44 0.47 -12.78
CA GLY A 314 22.26 -0.60 -13.36
C GLY A 314 22.85 -1.57 -12.34
N ALA A 315 22.42 -1.54 -11.08
CA ALA A 315 22.87 -2.51 -10.07
C ALA A 315 22.37 -3.92 -10.41
N ALA A 316 23.19 -4.92 -10.08
CA ALA A 316 22.76 -6.32 -10.11
C ALA A 316 21.65 -6.56 -9.07
N GLN A 317 20.78 -7.54 -9.33
CA GLN A 317 19.76 -7.95 -8.35
C GLN A 317 20.47 -8.42 -7.07
N PRO A 318 20.17 -7.84 -5.90
CA PRO A 318 20.73 -8.30 -4.64
C PRO A 318 20.20 -9.70 -4.31
N ALA A 319 21.04 -10.58 -3.77
CA ALA A 319 20.64 -11.94 -3.40
C ALA A 319 19.77 -12.00 -2.13
N ALA A 320 19.76 -10.92 -1.36
CA ALA A 320 18.92 -10.71 -0.18
C ALA A 320 18.91 -9.22 0.16
N VAL A 321 17.85 -8.75 0.84
CA VAL A 321 17.80 -7.41 1.42
C VAL A 321 18.20 -7.50 2.88
N THR A 322 19.36 -6.95 3.23
CA THR A 322 19.95 -7.06 4.58
C THR A 322 19.71 -5.77 5.37
N THR A 323 19.40 -5.92 6.65
CA THR A 323 19.31 -4.81 7.60
C THR A 323 20.69 -4.21 7.84
N VAL A 324 20.75 -2.88 8.01
CA VAL A 324 22.02 -2.18 8.30
C VAL A 324 21.96 -1.37 9.58
N ALA A 325 20.75 -1.06 10.06
CA ALA A 325 20.50 -0.29 11.26
C ALA A 325 19.08 -0.51 11.76
N SER A 326 18.88 -0.28 13.05
CA SER A 326 17.59 -0.41 13.73
C SER A 326 17.34 0.73 14.73
N VAL A 327 16.06 0.96 15.05
CA VAL A 327 15.64 1.91 16.08
C VAL A 327 15.73 1.25 17.46
N ASP A 328 16.52 1.84 18.36
CA ASP A 328 16.68 1.36 19.74
C ASP A 328 15.50 1.78 20.64
N SER A 329 15.49 1.30 21.89
CA SER A 329 14.44 1.63 22.88
C SER A 329 14.38 3.10 23.29
N SER A 330 15.41 3.89 23.00
CA SER A 330 15.43 5.34 23.19
C SER A 330 14.98 6.10 21.94
N GLY A 331 14.67 5.38 20.86
CA GLY A 331 14.27 5.94 19.57
C GLY A 331 15.45 6.41 18.70
N ASN A 332 16.70 6.14 19.10
CA ASN A 332 17.88 6.44 18.27
C ASN A 332 18.04 5.37 17.19
N ILE A 333 18.70 5.73 16.08
CA ILE A 333 19.08 4.76 15.06
C ILE A 333 20.50 4.31 15.32
N THR A 334 20.70 3.00 15.47
CA THR A 334 22.01 2.38 15.70
C THR A 334 22.29 1.39 14.58
N ALA A 335 23.49 1.43 14.02
CA ALA A 335 23.93 0.47 13.01
C ALA A 335 24.02 -0.94 13.61
N ASP A 336 23.72 -1.94 12.77
CA ASP A 336 23.92 -3.34 13.12
C ASP A 336 25.41 -3.63 13.32
N LYS A 337 25.72 -4.70 14.04
CA LYS A 337 27.11 -5.02 14.43
C LYS A 337 28.01 -5.18 13.21
N GLY A 338 28.96 -4.27 13.05
CA GLY A 338 29.93 -4.28 11.94
C GLY A 338 29.47 -3.53 10.70
N SER A 339 28.27 -2.92 10.74
CA SER A 339 27.69 -2.10 9.69
C SER A 339 27.86 -0.61 9.96
N THR A 340 27.49 0.20 8.98
CA THR A 340 27.30 1.65 9.10
C THR A 340 25.90 2.01 8.62
N ILE A 341 25.38 3.17 9.01
CA ILE A 341 24.06 3.65 8.59
C ILE A 341 24.17 4.17 7.15
N VAL A 342 23.71 3.36 6.20
CA VAL A 342 23.83 3.60 4.74
C VAL A 342 22.51 3.27 4.03
N PRO A 343 22.34 3.68 2.76
CA PRO A 343 21.23 3.23 1.93
C PRO A 343 21.12 1.70 1.87
N VAL A 344 19.88 1.20 1.74
CA VAL A 344 19.58 -0.22 1.56
C VAL A 344 19.21 -0.45 0.11
N ASP A 345 19.87 -1.42 -0.52
CA ASP A 345 19.57 -1.85 -1.88
C ASP A 345 18.36 -2.79 -1.87
N VAL A 346 17.29 -2.40 -2.57
CA VAL A 346 16.01 -3.12 -2.59
C VAL A 346 15.61 -3.49 -4.02
N VAL A 347 15.08 -4.70 -4.15
CA VAL A 347 14.35 -5.20 -5.31
C VAL A 347 12.94 -5.58 -4.89
N GLN A 348 11.97 -5.47 -5.81
CA GLN A 348 10.68 -6.12 -5.64
C GLN A 348 10.83 -7.60 -6.04
N GLU A 349 11.05 -8.44 -5.03
CA GLU A 349 11.43 -9.86 -5.19
C GLU A 349 10.26 -10.73 -5.63
N ASN A 350 9.03 -10.39 -5.24
CA ASN A 350 7.82 -11.11 -5.62
C ASN A 350 6.91 -10.20 -6.46
N PRO A 351 7.27 -9.88 -7.71
CA PRO A 351 6.40 -9.11 -8.60
C PRO A 351 5.01 -9.72 -8.63
N TRP A 352 3.99 -8.87 -8.57
CA TRP A 352 2.58 -9.30 -8.57
C TRP A 352 2.14 -10.06 -7.30
N GLY A 353 2.99 -10.07 -6.27
CA GLY A 353 2.78 -10.84 -5.04
C GLY A 353 2.97 -12.34 -5.21
N ASN A 354 3.64 -12.78 -6.28
CA ASN A 354 3.82 -14.17 -6.65
C ASN A 354 5.31 -14.54 -6.73
N SER A 355 5.62 -15.84 -6.67
CA SER A 355 7.01 -16.31 -6.75
C SER A 355 7.68 -15.86 -8.05
N PRO A 356 8.89 -15.28 -8.00
CA PRO A 356 9.60 -14.83 -9.19
C PRO A 356 10.03 -16.01 -10.06
N ALA A 357 10.20 -15.74 -11.36
CA ALA A 357 10.70 -16.68 -12.37
C ALA A 357 9.92 -18.01 -12.50
N GLU A 358 8.70 -18.10 -11.97
CA GLU A 358 7.83 -19.28 -12.07
C GLU A 358 6.69 -19.07 -13.08
N THR A 359 6.26 -20.16 -13.73
CA THR A 359 5.17 -20.12 -14.72
C THR A 359 3.81 -20.54 -14.15
N THR A 360 3.77 -21.07 -12.92
CA THR A 360 2.52 -21.51 -12.28
C THR A 360 1.57 -20.35 -12.02
N GLU A 361 2.11 -19.16 -11.75
CA GLU A 361 1.35 -17.94 -11.43
C GLU A 361 1.14 -17.02 -12.65
N VAL A 362 1.41 -17.52 -13.86
CA VAL A 362 1.43 -16.68 -15.08
C VAL A 362 0.08 -16.00 -15.35
N GLU A 363 -1.04 -16.66 -15.06
CA GLU A 363 -2.38 -16.08 -15.22
C GLU A 363 -2.63 -14.94 -14.22
N SER A 364 -2.33 -15.17 -12.93
CA SER A 364 -2.45 -14.16 -11.87
C SER A 364 -1.57 -12.93 -12.11
N ASN A 365 -0.32 -13.14 -12.56
CA ASN A 365 0.56 -12.05 -12.97
C ASN A 365 -0.03 -11.26 -14.15
N THR A 366 -0.60 -11.95 -15.14
CA THR A 366 -1.20 -11.32 -16.33
C THR A 366 -2.39 -10.44 -15.97
N ASP A 367 -3.21 -10.88 -15.02
CA ASP A 367 -4.34 -10.12 -14.49
C ASP A 367 -3.90 -8.76 -13.93
N LEU A 368 -2.89 -8.73 -13.06
CA LEU A 368 -2.36 -7.49 -12.50
C LEU A 368 -1.59 -6.65 -13.53
N VAL A 369 -0.81 -7.28 -14.42
CA VAL A 369 -0.13 -6.58 -15.52
C VAL A 369 -1.14 -5.87 -16.42
N SER A 370 -2.22 -6.56 -16.80
CA SER A 370 -3.23 -6.00 -17.69
C SER A 370 -4.07 -4.90 -17.04
N LEU A 371 -4.45 -5.06 -15.76
CA LEU A 371 -5.12 -4.01 -15.02
C LEU A 371 -4.23 -2.76 -14.90
N ASN A 372 -2.99 -2.91 -14.43
CA ASN A 372 -2.07 -1.78 -14.28
C ASN A 372 -1.78 -1.10 -15.62
N ALA A 373 -1.47 -1.86 -16.68
CA ALA A 373 -1.17 -1.28 -17.98
C ALA A 373 -2.35 -0.47 -18.55
N THR A 374 -3.59 -0.89 -18.31
CA THR A 374 -4.78 -0.14 -18.75
C THR A 374 -5.06 1.09 -17.89
N VAL A 375 -5.07 0.95 -16.56
CA VAL A 375 -5.33 2.06 -15.62
C VAL A 375 -4.26 3.14 -15.71
N LEU A 376 -2.98 2.75 -15.59
CA LEU A 376 -1.85 3.69 -15.67
C LEU A 376 -1.76 4.32 -17.06
N GLY A 377 -2.04 3.57 -18.12
CA GLY A 377 -2.11 4.10 -19.48
C GLY A 377 -3.22 5.14 -19.68
N MET A 378 -4.33 5.04 -18.95
CA MET A 378 -5.40 6.05 -18.95
C MET A 378 -5.03 7.27 -18.10
N LEU A 379 -4.47 7.07 -16.91
CA LEU A 379 -3.99 8.16 -16.03
C LEU A 379 -2.84 8.98 -16.65
N ALA A 380 -1.88 8.31 -17.31
CA ALA A 380 -0.77 8.97 -17.99
C ALA A 380 -1.24 9.91 -19.11
N LYS A 381 -2.31 9.57 -19.83
CA LYS A 381 -2.90 10.46 -20.85
C LYS A 381 -3.54 11.71 -20.24
N LEU A 382 -3.96 11.64 -18.99
CA LEU A 382 -4.50 12.77 -18.23
C LEU A 382 -3.39 13.61 -17.58
N GLY A 383 -2.15 13.11 -17.53
CA GLY A 383 -1.09 13.71 -16.72
C GLY A 383 -1.39 13.62 -15.21
N ASP A 384 -2.13 12.59 -14.80
CA ASP A 384 -2.51 12.37 -13.42
C ASP A 384 -1.39 11.66 -12.66
N VAL A 385 -0.95 12.23 -11.54
CA VAL A 385 0.17 11.73 -10.73
C VAL A 385 -0.10 10.34 -10.17
N ARG A 386 -1.37 9.97 -9.98
CA ARG A 386 -1.76 8.63 -9.53
C ARG A 386 -1.38 7.55 -10.56
N GLY A 387 -1.10 7.94 -11.81
CA GLY A 387 -0.54 7.08 -12.86
C GLY A 387 0.88 6.59 -12.60
N ASN A 388 1.54 7.06 -11.54
CA ASN A 388 2.85 6.61 -11.10
C ASN A 388 2.80 5.54 -9.99
N TYR A 389 1.62 5.00 -9.67
CA TYR A 389 1.42 4.01 -8.62
C TYR A 389 0.76 2.76 -9.17
N TYR A 390 1.46 1.63 -9.11
CA TYR A 390 0.91 0.36 -9.59
C TYR A 390 0.44 -0.50 -8.44
N GLN A 391 -0.63 -1.26 -8.69
CA GLN A 391 -1.10 -2.28 -7.78
C GLN A 391 -0.12 -3.46 -7.85
N LEU A 392 0.64 -3.65 -6.79
CA LEU A 392 1.55 -4.77 -6.64
C LEU A 392 0.79 -6.08 -6.54
N GLY A 393 -0.37 -6.11 -5.91
CA GLY A 393 -1.16 -7.32 -5.78
C GLY A 393 -2.22 -7.21 -4.70
N GLY A 394 -2.87 -8.34 -4.43
CA GLY A 394 -3.87 -8.46 -3.37
C GLY A 394 -3.91 -9.85 -2.78
N ILE A 395 -4.37 -9.99 -1.55
CA ILE A 395 -4.53 -11.27 -0.86
C ILE A 395 -5.85 -11.29 -0.07
N TRP A 396 -6.57 -12.40 -0.17
CA TRP A 396 -7.88 -12.65 0.43
C TRP A 396 -8.08 -14.16 0.60
N THR A 397 -9.27 -14.60 1.05
CA THR A 397 -9.60 -16.03 1.10
C THR A 397 -10.81 -16.38 0.24
N ALA A 398 -10.89 -17.64 -0.16
CA ALA A 398 -12.05 -18.18 -0.85
C ALA A 398 -13.29 -18.13 0.07
N GLU A 399 -14.41 -17.62 -0.47
CA GLU A 399 -15.71 -17.56 0.22
C GLU A 399 -15.68 -16.79 1.56
N GLY A 400 -14.72 -15.88 1.76
CA GLY A 400 -14.65 -15.03 2.94
C GLY A 400 -14.28 -15.73 4.23
N GLN A 401 -13.57 -16.86 4.13
CA GLN A 401 -13.15 -17.61 5.31
C GLN A 401 -12.07 -16.87 6.08
N ILE A 402 -12.20 -16.81 7.42
CA ILE A 402 -11.12 -16.19 8.20
C ILE A 402 -9.89 -17.11 8.15
N PRO A 403 -8.71 -16.61 7.71
CA PRO A 403 -7.53 -17.45 7.52
C PRO A 403 -6.99 -17.98 8.86
N THR A 404 -6.54 -19.23 8.85
CA THR A 404 -6.00 -19.91 10.05
C THR A 404 -4.48 -19.91 10.14
N SER A 405 -3.78 -19.67 9.02
CA SER A 405 -2.33 -19.50 8.94
C SER A 405 -1.96 -18.78 7.63
N GLY A 406 -0.68 -18.41 7.46
CA GLY A 406 -0.17 -17.91 6.17
C GLY A 406 -0.10 -18.95 5.05
N THR A 407 -0.34 -20.22 5.36
CA THR A 407 -0.35 -21.35 4.42
C THR A 407 -1.74 -21.99 4.28
N ASP A 408 -2.78 -21.29 4.74
CA ASP A 408 -4.15 -21.77 4.64
C ASP A 408 -4.53 -21.99 3.15
N ALA A 409 -5.05 -23.19 2.85
CA ALA A 409 -5.36 -23.59 1.48
C ALA A 409 -6.47 -22.76 0.83
N ASN A 410 -7.19 -21.96 1.61
CA ASN A 410 -8.22 -21.05 1.13
C ASN A 410 -7.68 -19.69 0.71
N ILE A 411 -6.41 -19.37 0.96
CA ILE A 411 -5.81 -18.10 0.54
C ILE A 411 -5.79 -18.01 -0.99
N ARG A 412 -6.08 -16.82 -1.53
CA ARG A 412 -6.12 -16.48 -2.96
C ARG A 412 -5.39 -15.16 -3.20
N GLY A 413 -5.12 -14.85 -4.47
CA GLY A 413 -4.34 -13.70 -4.88
C GLY A 413 -2.83 -13.98 -4.81
N GLY A 414 -2.06 -12.98 -4.36
CA GLY A 414 -0.60 -13.03 -4.24
C GLY A 414 -0.14 -13.78 -3.00
N LEU A 415 0.20 -15.06 -3.16
CA LEU A 415 0.60 -15.94 -2.05
C LEU A 415 1.94 -15.58 -1.40
N ARG A 416 2.71 -14.69 -2.05
CA ARG A 416 3.98 -14.10 -1.60
C ARG A 416 3.92 -12.57 -1.53
N LEU A 417 2.74 -11.99 -1.33
CA LEU A 417 2.55 -10.54 -1.33
C LEU A 417 3.41 -9.86 -0.25
N ALA A 418 4.37 -9.06 -0.69
CA ALA A 418 5.26 -8.28 0.15
C ALA A 418 5.69 -7.00 -0.59
N ASN A 419 5.50 -5.84 0.01
CA ASN A 419 5.88 -4.56 -0.59
C ASN A 419 7.36 -4.23 -0.31
N SER A 420 8.04 -3.63 -1.29
CA SER A 420 9.45 -3.27 -1.23
C SER A 420 9.79 -2.25 -0.13
N THR A 421 8.79 -1.52 0.37
CA THR A 421 8.97 -0.45 1.37
C THR A 421 8.42 -0.79 2.76
N MET A 422 7.41 -1.67 2.85
CA MET A 422 6.72 -2.04 4.11
C MET A 422 7.09 -3.45 4.59
N GLU A 423 7.29 -4.41 3.69
CA GLU A 423 7.80 -5.76 3.99
C GLU A 423 9.25 -5.94 3.51
N THR A 424 9.97 -4.84 3.21
CA THR A 424 11.34 -4.79 2.67
C THR A 424 12.25 -5.95 3.09
N PHE A 425 12.43 -6.13 4.41
CA PHE A 425 13.32 -7.14 5.01
C PHE A 425 12.64 -8.50 5.22
N HIS A 426 11.54 -8.77 4.54
CA HIS A 426 10.68 -9.96 4.66
C HIS A 426 10.24 -10.49 3.27
N GLN A 427 10.69 -9.86 2.19
CA GLN A 427 10.35 -10.27 0.81
C GLN A 427 10.97 -11.62 0.39
N TYR A 428 11.98 -12.12 1.12
CA TYR A 428 12.74 -13.33 0.75
C TYR A 428 12.38 -14.52 1.66
N PRO A 429 11.21 -15.17 1.51
CA PRO A 429 10.76 -16.24 2.42
C PRO A 429 11.75 -17.42 2.53
N ASP A 430 12.55 -17.68 1.50
CA ASP A 430 13.38 -18.88 1.43
C ASP A 430 14.76 -18.74 2.09
N THR A 431 15.24 -17.52 2.33
CA THR A 431 16.65 -17.26 2.72
C THR A 431 16.84 -16.27 3.87
N ASN A 432 15.76 -15.80 4.49
CA ASN A 432 15.83 -14.61 5.34
C ASN A 432 15.80 -14.88 6.83
N ASN A 433 16.93 -14.64 7.52
CA ASN A 433 17.06 -14.45 8.97
C ASN A 433 16.34 -15.47 9.89
N GLY A 434 16.04 -16.67 9.38
CA GLY A 434 15.30 -17.71 10.10
C GLY A 434 13.78 -17.50 10.19
N PHE A 435 13.20 -16.49 9.54
CA PHE A 435 11.77 -16.24 9.47
C PHE A 435 11.27 -16.26 8.02
N GLN A 436 10.43 -17.26 7.73
CA GLN A 436 9.85 -17.46 6.40
C GLN A 436 8.46 -16.83 6.37
N SER A 437 8.37 -15.53 6.09
CA SER A 437 7.08 -14.88 5.86
C SER A 437 6.51 -15.33 4.53
N GLU A 438 5.44 -16.12 4.56
CA GLU A 438 4.72 -16.51 3.36
C GLU A 438 3.99 -15.30 2.77
N ASN A 439 3.16 -14.63 3.58
CA ASN A 439 2.37 -13.47 3.17
C ASN A 439 1.79 -12.74 4.40
N CYS A 440 0.90 -11.76 4.18
CA CYS A 440 0.23 -11.00 5.23
C CYS A 440 -0.43 -11.89 6.30
N PHE A 441 -1.06 -13.01 5.89
CA PHE A 441 -1.77 -13.92 6.79
C PHE A 441 -0.85 -14.81 7.62
N THR A 442 0.47 -14.80 7.39
CA THR A 442 1.44 -15.37 8.36
C THR A 442 1.28 -14.70 9.73
N CYS A 443 1.04 -13.38 9.75
CA CYS A 443 0.80 -12.62 10.97
C CYS A 443 -0.69 -12.37 11.22
N HIS A 444 -1.49 -12.20 10.16
CA HIS A 444 -2.90 -11.81 10.24
C HIS A 444 -3.83 -13.01 10.11
N ASN A 445 -3.83 -13.91 11.09
CA ASN A 445 -4.68 -15.11 11.09
C ASN A 445 -5.28 -15.38 12.47
N VAL A 446 -6.23 -16.31 12.49
CA VAL A 446 -6.84 -16.85 13.69
C VAL A 446 -6.69 -18.38 13.70
N SER A 447 -5.55 -18.85 14.21
CA SER A 447 -5.21 -20.28 14.33
C SER A 447 -6.34 -21.24 14.77
N SER A 448 -7.32 -20.78 15.57
CA SER A 448 -8.46 -21.59 16.02
C SER A 448 -9.75 -20.78 16.29
N SER A 449 -9.82 -19.52 15.88
CA SER A 449 -10.98 -18.64 16.13
C SER A 449 -11.75 -18.41 14.84
N SER A 450 -13.05 -18.15 14.93
CA SER A 450 -13.87 -17.62 13.81
C SER A 450 -14.05 -16.11 13.90
N ASP A 451 -13.23 -15.45 14.70
CA ASP A 451 -13.37 -14.04 15.04
C ASP A 451 -12.52 -13.22 14.08
N GLY A 452 -13.14 -12.77 12.98
CA GLY A 452 -12.50 -11.99 11.94
C GLY A 452 -11.89 -10.69 12.46
N ILE A 453 -12.36 -10.13 13.57
CA ILE A 453 -11.80 -8.90 14.13
C ILE A 453 -10.35 -9.12 14.62
N LYS A 454 -10.06 -10.32 15.13
CA LYS A 454 -8.73 -10.66 15.68
C LYS A 454 -7.62 -10.72 14.65
N ILE A 455 -7.94 -10.79 13.35
CA ILE A 455 -6.92 -10.70 12.30
C ILE A 455 -6.28 -9.31 12.28
N SER A 456 -6.97 -8.28 12.79
CA SER A 456 -6.38 -6.96 12.97
C SER A 456 -5.77 -6.80 14.37
N HIS A 457 -4.44 -6.81 14.42
CA HIS A 457 -3.72 -6.50 15.65
C HIS A 457 -3.87 -5.04 16.09
N ILE A 458 -4.18 -4.11 15.17
CA ILE A 458 -4.40 -2.71 15.53
C ILE A 458 -5.76 -2.54 16.20
N PHE A 459 -6.79 -3.30 15.77
CA PHE A 459 -8.12 -3.29 16.38
C PHE A 459 -8.05 -3.64 17.88
N GLY A 460 -7.30 -4.69 18.21
CA GLY A 460 -7.08 -5.09 19.61
C GLY A 460 -6.41 -3.98 20.43
N GLY A 461 -5.35 -3.37 19.88
CA GLY A 461 -4.49 -2.41 20.59
C GLY A 461 -5.00 -0.96 20.67
N LEU A 462 -6.01 -0.59 19.88
CA LEU A 462 -6.56 0.77 19.80
C LEU A 462 -7.53 1.10 20.93
N SER A 463 -7.37 2.25 21.58
CA SER A 463 -8.34 2.74 22.57
C SER A 463 -9.62 3.21 21.88
N PRO A 464 -10.81 3.05 22.51
CA PRO A 464 -12.04 3.63 21.97
C PRO A 464 -11.93 5.15 21.89
N LEU A 465 -12.70 5.78 20.99
CA LEU A 465 -12.82 7.23 20.94
C LEU A 465 -13.28 7.79 22.30
N SER A 466 -12.69 8.91 22.72
CA SER A 466 -13.15 9.64 23.90
C SER A 466 -14.52 10.24 23.62
N LYS A 467 -15.46 10.05 24.55
CA LYS A 467 -16.79 10.68 24.50
C LYS A 467 -16.78 12.14 24.87
#